data_AF-A0A2N3RNA0-F1
#
_entry.id   AF-A0A2N3RNA0-F1
#
_cell.length_a   1.000
_cell.length_b   1.000
_cell.length_c   1.000
_cell.angle_alpha   90.00
_cell.angle_beta   90.00
_cell.angle_gamma   90.00
#
_symmetry.space_group_name_H-M   'P 1'
#
loop_
_entity.id
_entity.type
_entity.pdbx_description
1 polymer ?
#
loop_
_entity_poly.entity_id
_entity_poly.type
_entity_poly.pdbx_seq_one_letter_code
_entity_poly.pdbx_strand_id
1 'polypeptide(L)'
;MNEAAGTPSQTLQLPQLSDIERSRFHSVTTDSQALRPVRPRVPSTVGASPLRRSTALTPYRDVLSQWRRHYSADRNRWHSAWRQANSNNPEVETRTDRALKATADMLEDATLPERVAVELRSVPLPRFPDQAFRLSHLQHMTIDAAGLMELPDTMQQFGGLETLTLARNPLRSLPPSIASLSRLRELSILACPELTELPERLASTNASGEHEGLVNLRRLQLVQTGITSLPASITSLQNLKTLQIRNSPLSALGPAIHRLPKLEELDLQGCTALRTYPPIFGGSAPLKRLNLKDCSNLLTLPLDIHRLTQLEELDLRGCVNLSRLPSLIAQLPASCIILVPPHLQAQLDQYRPPARPAEPERTGPTAPGLSPPVPGNRARASSSGTTTELLPALALERIEDTAQTMLSTVIDEERNPFLEGAPSYLPEKRPPDTPTTFGQIPVLQKMLEESRDRHFLKRVSDMAGPSPRVEDPSEEGLSRHYTNVSNWKAQKSAHLGIVDHLGQFVYHQGSQLDAATLAKAVQMWKTRELIVNAHPQDRARFPAFTLHIPEQVSDDSDDERQASSEPSRLQ
;
A
#
# COMPACT_ATOMS: atom_id res chain seq x y z
N MET A 1 61.77 -30.56 17.09
CA MET A 1 62.22 -29.16 16.91
C MET A 1 60.99 -28.27 16.86
N ASN A 2 61.19 -26.99 17.19
CA ASN A 2 60.22 -26.09 17.82
C ASN A 2 58.95 -25.73 17.05
N GLU A 3 58.03 -25.19 17.84
CA GLU A 3 56.82 -24.43 17.55
C GLU A 3 56.97 -23.29 16.52
N ALA A 4 55.88 -23.04 15.78
CA ALA A 4 55.24 -21.71 15.63
C ALA A 4 53.79 -21.96 15.15
N ALA A 5 52.70 -21.60 15.83
CA ALA A 5 52.29 -20.33 16.45
C ALA A 5 51.82 -19.29 15.41
N GLY A 6 50.52 -18.96 15.45
CA GLY A 6 49.81 -18.28 14.36
C GLY A 6 49.71 -16.76 14.44
N THR A 7 49.03 -16.18 13.44
CA THR A 7 48.71 -14.75 13.30
C THR A 7 47.25 -14.57 12.83
N PRO A 8 46.63 -13.39 13.02
CA PRO A 8 45.27 -13.37 13.59
C PRO A 8 44.13 -12.93 12.65
N SER A 9 42.91 -13.00 13.19
CA SER A 9 41.65 -12.51 12.63
C SER A 9 41.72 -11.07 12.10
N GLN A 10 41.11 -10.83 10.93
CA GLN A 10 40.89 -9.48 10.41
C GLN A 10 39.65 -8.84 11.06
N THR A 11 39.86 -7.75 11.79
CA THR A 11 38.76 -6.94 12.34
C THR A 11 38.10 -6.13 11.22
N LEU A 12 36.81 -6.35 10.97
CA LEU A 12 36.01 -5.50 10.07
C LEU A 12 35.85 -4.10 10.68
N GLN A 13 36.64 -3.14 10.19
CA GLN A 13 36.45 -1.74 10.55
C GLN A 13 35.21 -1.17 9.83
N LEU A 14 34.23 -0.73 10.61
CA LEU A 14 33.14 0.12 10.11
C LEU A 14 33.72 1.45 9.59
N PRO A 15 33.21 2.01 8.48
CA PRO A 15 33.71 3.26 7.92
C PRO A 15 33.52 4.41 8.93
N GLN A 16 34.61 5.10 9.25
CA GLN A 16 34.56 6.31 10.06
C GLN A 16 34.04 7.47 9.22
N LEU A 17 33.01 8.15 9.72
CA LEU A 17 32.53 9.42 9.15
C LEU A 17 33.62 10.48 9.20
N SER A 18 33.70 11.31 8.17
CA SER A 18 34.65 12.42 8.09
C SER A 18 34.33 13.53 9.08
N ASP A 19 35.32 14.32 9.47
CA ASP A 19 35.10 15.45 10.38
C ASP A 19 34.21 16.55 9.77
N ILE A 20 34.06 16.59 8.44
CA ILE A 20 33.07 17.42 7.74
C ILE A 20 31.65 16.97 8.05
N GLU A 21 31.40 15.66 8.16
CA GLU A 21 30.07 15.11 8.48
C GLU A 21 29.73 15.31 9.97
N ARG A 22 30.74 15.20 10.86
CA ARG A 22 30.60 15.57 12.27
C ARG A 22 30.19 17.04 12.45
N SER A 23 30.64 17.94 11.58
CA SER A 23 30.31 19.38 11.68
C SER A 23 28.84 19.73 11.42
N ARG A 24 28.01 18.80 10.92
CA ARG A 24 26.59 19.06 10.59
C ARG A 24 25.61 18.86 11.74
N PHE A 25 26.01 18.20 12.83
CA PHE A 25 25.19 18.02 14.02
C PHE A 25 25.81 18.76 15.20
N HIS A 26 25.44 20.03 15.40
CA HIS A 26 25.39 20.75 16.68
C HIS A 26 24.71 22.11 16.43
N SER A 27 23.56 22.37 17.05
CA SER A 27 22.82 23.62 16.85
C SER A 27 22.20 24.16 18.15
N VAL A 28 22.55 25.41 18.46
CA VAL A 28 21.91 26.30 19.45
C VAL A 28 21.98 25.88 20.93
N THR A 29 22.84 26.60 21.66
CA THR A 29 22.53 27.14 23.00
C THR A 29 23.07 28.58 23.11
N THR A 30 22.47 29.39 23.97
CA THR A 30 22.85 30.78 24.30
C THR A 30 24.13 30.81 25.14
N ASP A 31 24.99 31.83 25.10
CA ASP A 31 24.71 33.20 25.58
C ASP A 31 25.74 34.25 25.07
N SER A 32 25.88 35.37 25.80
CA SER A 32 26.44 36.65 25.36
C SER A 32 27.87 36.91 25.87
N GLN A 33 28.73 37.53 25.04
CA GLN A 33 29.41 38.83 25.29
C GLN A 33 30.57 39.11 24.31
N ALA A 34 31.11 40.33 24.38
CA ALA A 34 31.95 40.98 23.36
C ALA A 34 33.36 40.41 23.14
N LEU A 35 33.92 40.63 21.93
CA LEU A 35 35.25 41.24 21.74
C LEU A 35 35.52 41.67 20.26
N ARG A 36 36.34 42.72 20.10
CA ARG A 36 37.04 43.19 18.87
C ARG A 36 38.56 43.04 19.14
N PRO A 37 39.52 43.17 18.18
CA PRO A 37 39.48 43.71 16.80
C PRO A 37 39.52 42.55 15.75
N VAL A 38 40.14 42.53 14.54
CA VAL A 38 41.12 43.35 13.78
C VAL A 38 40.77 43.32 12.27
N ARG A 39 41.36 44.21 11.46
CA ARG A 39 41.34 44.17 9.97
C ARG A 39 42.75 44.00 9.38
N PRO A 40 42.98 43.06 8.46
CA PRO A 40 43.99 43.18 7.39
C PRO A 40 43.58 44.26 6.38
N ARG A 41 44.49 44.69 5.49
CA ARG A 41 44.30 45.87 4.61
C ARG A 41 45.05 45.69 3.28
N VAL A 42 44.58 46.38 2.22
CA VAL A 42 45.25 46.56 0.89
C VAL A 42 45.16 45.31 -0.03
N PRO A 43 45.07 45.44 -1.39
CA PRO A 43 45.02 46.64 -2.23
C PRO A 43 43.66 46.92 -2.91
N SER A 44 43.58 48.10 -3.53
CA SER A 44 42.46 48.52 -4.39
C SER A 44 42.78 48.29 -5.87
N THR A 45 41.82 47.78 -6.65
CA THR A 45 41.89 47.83 -8.13
C THR A 45 40.56 48.31 -8.72
N VAL A 46 40.65 49.49 -9.37
CA VAL A 46 39.84 50.04 -10.47
C VAL A 46 38.37 49.57 -10.61
N GLY A 47 37.45 50.51 -10.34
CA GLY A 47 36.46 50.88 -11.36
C GLY A 47 35.25 49.97 -11.60
N ALA A 48 34.42 49.76 -10.59
CA ALA A 48 33.01 49.43 -10.79
C ALA A 48 32.13 50.30 -9.89
N SER A 49 31.17 51.03 -10.47
CA SER A 49 30.12 51.69 -9.69
C SER A 49 29.31 50.64 -8.92
N PRO A 50 28.89 50.89 -7.67
CA PRO A 50 28.04 49.93 -6.96
C PRO A 50 26.70 49.83 -7.68
N LEU A 51 26.52 48.74 -8.43
CA LEU A 51 25.23 48.36 -9.00
C LEU A 51 24.23 48.21 -7.85
N ARG A 52 23.39 49.22 -7.65
CA ARG A 52 22.15 49.09 -6.90
C ARG A 52 21.38 47.94 -7.55
N ARG A 53 21.39 46.75 -6.93
CA ARG A 53 20.56 45.63 -7.35
C ARG A 53 19.12 46.11 -7.27
N SER A 54 18.53 46.40 -8.43
CA SER A 54 17.14 46.82 -8.50
C SER A 54 16.28 45.63 -8.08
N THR A 55 15.66 45.74 -6.91
CA THR A 55 14.65 44.81 -6.42
C THR A 55 13.27 45.07 -7.05
N ALA A 56 13.21 45.91 -8.09
CA ALA A 56 12.01 46.16 -8.87
C ALA A 56 11.59 44.87 -9.60
N LEU A 57 10.55 44.23 -9.08
CA LEU A 57 9.93 43.05 -9.65
C LEU A 57 9.30 43.41 -11.00
N THR A 58 9.59 42.64 -12.06
CA THR A 58 9.11 42.95 -13.42
C THR A 58 7.58 42.96 -13.50
N PRO A 59 6.97 43.88 -14.28
CA PRO A 59 5.52 43.86 -14.51
C PRO A 59 5.06 42.53 -15.11
N TYR A 60 3.93 42.01 -14.64
CA TYR A 60 3.46 40.69 -15.06
C TYR A 60 3.17 40.62 -16.57
N ARG A 61 2.75 41.73 -17.18
CA ARG A 61 2.61 41.88 -18.64
C ARG A 61 3.89 41.63 -19.42
N ASP A 62 5.04 42.02 -18.88
CA ASP A 62 6.34 41.81 -19.54
C ASP A 62 6.77 40.35 -19.43
N VAL A 63 6.55 39.73 -18.26
CA VAL A 63 6.77 38.29 -18.03
C VAL A 63 5.90 37.46 -18.98
N LEU A 64 4.60 37.73 -19.05
CA LEU A 64 3.66 37.09 -19.98
C LEU A 64 4.08 37.31 -21.45
N SER A 65 4.54 38.52 -21.80
CA SER A 65 5.01 38.84 -23.15
C SER A 65 6.36 38.19 -23.49
N GLN A 66 7.20 37.88 -22.50
CA GLN A 66 8.41 37.07 -22.68
C GLN A 66 8.07 35.58 -22.81
N TRP A 67 7.23 35.04 -21.92
CA TRP A 67 6.71 33.67 -21.95
C TRP A 67 6.04 33.33 -23.30
N ARG A 68 5.16 34.21 -23.81
CA ARG A 68 4.53 34.08 -25.13
C ARG A 68 5.55 34.01 -26.27
N ARG A 69 6.57 34.86 -26.25
CA ARG A 69 7.62 34.89 -27.29
C ARG A 69 8.49 33.64 -27.23
N HIS A 70 8.84 33.19 -26.02
CA HIS A 70 9.59 31.96 -25.81
C HIS A 70 8.86 30.75 -26.39
N TYR A 71 7.62 30.46 -25.96
CA TYR A 71 6.89 29.29 -26.46
C TYR A 71 6.34 29.44 -27.89
N SER A 72 6.21 30.65 -28.44
CA SER A 72 5.93 30.76 -29.88
C SER A 72 7.14 30.35 -30.74
N ALA A 73 8.36 30.65 -30.30
CA ALA A 73 9.57 30.20 -30.98
C ALA A 73 9.89 28.73 -30.67
N ASP A 74 9.89 28.35 -29.38
CA ASP A 74 10.09 26.98 -28.93
C ASP A 74 8.77 26.19 -28.92
N ARG A 75 8.53 25.49 -30.03
CA ARG A 75 7.43 24.53 -30.23
C ARG A 75 7.90 23.09 -30.01
N ASN A 76 8.73 22.89 -28.98
CA ASN A 76 9.00 21.58 -28.39
C ASN A 76 7.71 20.81 -28.05
N ARG A 77 7.91 19.55 -27.63
CA ARG A 77 6.93 18.51 -27.24
C ARG A 77 5.53 18.93 -26.77
N TRP A 78 5.40 20.02 -26.02
CA TRP A 78 4.12 20.59 -25.61
C TRP A 78 3.16 20.83 -26.79
N HIS A 79 3.68 21.26 -27.96
CA HIS A 79 2.85 21.74 -29.07
C HIS A 79 2.10 20.60 -29.75
N SER A 80 2.79 19.50 -30.06
CA SER A 80 2.16 18.30 -30.61
C SER A 80 1.18 17.67 -29.60
N ALA A 81 1.54 17.63 -28.31
CA ALA A 81 0.65 17.13 -27.26
C ALA A 81 -0.62 17.98 -27.10
N TRP A 82 -0.50 19.31 -27.08
CA TRP A 82 -1.63 20.25 -27.08
C TRP A 82 -2.53 20.06 -28.31
N ARG A 83 -1.95 19.92 -29.50
CA ARG A 83 -2.70 19.69 -30.75
C ARG A 83 -3.36 18.31 -30.80
N GLN A 84 -2.75 17.28 -30.21
CA GLN A 84 -3.32 15.93 -30.11
C GLN A 84 -4.46 15.87 -29.09
N ALA A 85 -4.29 16.48 -27.90
CA ALA A 85 -5.32 16.52 -26.85
C ALA A 85 -6.60 17.27 -27.28
N ASN A 86 -6.51 18.10 -28.33
CA ASN A 86 -7.59 18.88 -28.91
C ASN A 86 -7.95 18.48 -30.36
N SER A 87 -7.45 17.35 -30.88
CA SER A 87 -7.64 16.96 -32.30
C SER A 87 -9.11 16.87 -32.73
N ASN A 88 -9.99 16.52 -31.80
CA ASN A 88 -11.42 16.32 -32.02
C ASN A 88 -12.27 17.57 -31.69
N ASN A 89 -11.65 18.70 -31.35
CA ASN A 89 -12.35 19.95 -31.05
C ASN A 89 -12.05 21.01 -32.13
N PRO A 90 -12.96 21.23 -33.11
CA PRO A 90 -12.74 22.15 -34.22
C PRO A 90 -12.83 23.63 -33.84
N GLU A 91 -13.32 23.96 -32.63
CA GLU A 91 -13.53 25.35 -32.18
C GLU A 91 -12.28 25.97 -31.52
N VAL A 92 -11.25 25.16 -31.23
CA VAL A 92 -10.01 25.64 -30.60
C VAL A 92 -9.22 26.52 -31.56
N GLU A 93 -8.76 27.70 -31.10
CA GLU A 93 -7.86 28.57 -31.86
C GLU A 93 -6.54 27.84 -32.17
N THR A 94 -6.42 27.35 -33.40
CA THR A 94 -5.30 26.50 -33.82
C THR A 94 -3.99 27.29 -34.05
N ARG A 95 -4.04 28.62 -34.12
CA ARG A 95 -2.85 29.48 -34.29
C ARG A 95 -2.17 29.72 -32.95
N THR A 96 -1.01 29.08 -32.79
CA THR A 96 -0.15 29.11 -31.58
C THR A 96 -0.05 30.49 -30.93
N ASP A 97 0.21 31.55 -31.70
CA ASP A 97 0.43 32.92 -31.21
C ASP A 97 -0.81 33.61 -30.61
N ARG A 98 -2.01 33.22 -31.09
CA ARG A 98 -3.30 33.67 -30.55
C ARG A 98 -3.74 32.78 -29.39
N ALA A 99 -3.52 31.48 -29.48
CA ALA A 99 -3.78 30.55 -28.39
C ALA A 99 -2.93 30.89 -27.14
N LEU A 100 -1.62 31.12 -27.30
CA LEU A 100 -0.73 31.62 -26.23
C LEU A 100 -1.09 33.03 -25.76
N LYS A 101 -1.75 33.87 -26.59
CA LYS A 101 -2.28 35.16 -26.14
C LYS A 101 -3.50 34.95 -25.23
N ALA A 102 -4.44 34.08 -25.61
CA ALA A 102 -5.58 33.73 -24.77
C ALA A 102 -5.13 33.17 -23.41
N THR A 103 -4.17 32.22 -23.37
CA THR A 103 -3.63 31.73 -22.09
C THR A 103 -3.04 32.85 -21.24
N ALA A 104 -2.27 33.76 -21.84
CA ALA A 104 -1.66 34.87 -21.10
C ALA A 104 -2.69 35.87 -20.56
N ASP A 105 -3.76 36.13 -21.31
CA ASP A 105 -4.83 37.01 -20.88
C ASP A 105 -5.65 36.38 -19.75
N MET A 106 -5.95 35.07 -19.84
CA MET A 106 -6.58 34.32 -18.75
C MET A 106 -5.71 34.25 -17.49
N LEU A 107 -4.39 34.17 -17.64
CA LEU A 107 -3.44 34.22 -16.52
C LEU A 107 -3.32 35.61 -15.91
N GLU A 108 -3.39 36.68 -16.70
CA GLU A 108 -3.44 38.06 -16.18
C GLU A 108 -4.74 38.30 -15.40
N ASP A 109 -5.89 37.95 -15.97
CA ASP A 109 -7.20 38.01 -15.32
C ASP A 109 -7.24 37.20 -14.01
N ALA A 110 -6.57 36.04 -13.97
CA ALA A 110 -6.44 35.20 -12.78
C ALA A 110 -5.56 35.80 -11.67
N THR A 111 -4.95 36.97 -11.87
CA THR A 111 -4.27 37.73 -10.79
C THR A 111 -5.17 38.71 -10.06
N LEU A 112 -6.41 38.93 -10.52
CA LEU A 112 -7.36 39.87 -9.92
C LEU A 112 -7.96 39.27 -8.63
N PRO A 113 -8.00 40.01 -7.48
CA PRO A 113 -8.42 39.47 -6.18
C PRO A 113 -9.82 38.87 -6.09
N GLU A 114 -10.70 39.17 -7.05
CA GLU A 114 -12.07 38.63 -7.16
C GLU A 114 -12.11 37.21 -7.76
N ARG A 115 -11.02 36.73 -8.36
CA ARG A 115 -10.97 35.39 -8.95
C ARG A 115 -10.76 34.34 -7.86
N VAL A 116 -11.71 33.41 -7.76
CA VAL A 116 -11.59 32.22 -6.88
C VAL A 116 -11.08 31.01 -7.66
N ALA A 117 -11.23 31.01 -8.99
CA ALA A 117 -10.92 29.89 -9.87
C ALA A 117 -10.16 30.33 -11.14
N VAL A 118 -9.36 29.42 -11.70
CA VAL A 118 -8.83 29.52 -13.07
C VAL A 118 -9.09 28.21 -13.84
N GLU A 119 -9.63 28.31 -15.05
CA GLU A 119 -9.93 27.16 -15.91
C GLU A 119 -9.26 27.31 -17.28
N LEU A 120 -8.10 26.67 -17.43
CA LEU A 120 -7.31 26.66 -18.66
C LEU A 120 -7.66 25.41 -19.47
N ARG A 121 -8.79 25.46 -20.18
CA ARG A 121 -9.30 24.38 -21.04
C ARG A 121 -8.94 24.64 -22.51
N SER A 122 -8.32 23.67 -23.17
CA SER A 122 -7.88 23.71 -24.57
C SER A 122 -6.93 24.86 -24.97
N VAL A 123 -6.57 25.76 -24.05
CA VAL A 123 -5.59 26.83 -24.25
C VAL A 123 -4.19 26.36 -23.84
N PRO A 124 -3.14 26.68 -24.61
CA PRO A 124 -1.80 26.12 -24.40
C PRO A 124 -1.09 26.73 -23.19
N LEU A 125 -0.73 25.89 -22.22
CA LEU A 125 0.11 26.22 -21.06
C LEU A 125 1.24 25.19 -20.96
N PRO A 126 2.38 25.38 -21.66
CA PRO A 126 3.47 24.40 -21.68
C PRO A 126 4.14 24.23 -20.32
N ARG A 127 4.34 25.37 -19.64
CA ARG A 127 4.74 25.57 -18.26
C ARG A 127 4.12 26.88 -17.77
N PHE A 128 4.01 27.08 -16.46
CA PHE A 128 3.63 28.39 -15.92
C PHE A 128 4.68 29.47 -16.25
N PRO A 129 4.27 30.75 -16.39
CA PRO A 129 5.20 31.88 -16.37
C PRO A 129 5.82 32.08 -14.98
N ASP A 130 6.92 32.82 -14.91
CA ASP A 130 7.47 33.32 -13.65
C ASP A 130 6.44 34.13 -12.86
N GLN A 131 6.67 34.31 -11.55
CA GLN A 131 5.77 35.02 -10.63
C GLN A 131 4.40 34.33 -10.42
N ALA A 132 4.33 33.00 -10.59
CA ALA A 132 3.11 32.21 -10.36
C ALA A 132 2.49 32.42 -8.95
N PHE A 133 3.27 32.86 -7.96
CA PHE A 133 2.80 33.29 -6.64
C PHE A 133 1.68 34.35 -6.66
N ARG A 134 1.48 35.08 -7.77
CA ARG A 134 0.32 35.98 -7.95
C ARG A 134 -1.02 35.23 -7.88
N LEU A 135 -1.02 33.95 -8.24
CA LEU A 135 -2.18 33.05 -8.23
C LEU A 135 -2.38 32.35 -6.86
N SER A 136 -1.61 32.73 -5.83
CA SER A 136 -1.67 32.13 -4.47
C SER A 136 -3.02 32.27 -3.76
N HIS A 137 -3.88 33.18 -4.21
CA HIS A 137 -5.21 33.42 -3.67
C HIS A 137 -6.29 32.50 -4.27
N LEU A 138 -6.02 31.83 -5.41
CA LEU A 138 -6.96 30.93 -6.07
C LEU A 138 -7.24 29.69 -5.20
N GLN A 139 -8.50 29.24 -5.22
CA GLN A 139 -8.97 28.04 -4.53
C GLN A 139 -9.20 26.87 -5.50
N HIS A 140 -9.47 27.15 -6.77
CA HIS A 140 -9.76 26.13 -7.78
C HIS A 140 -8.89 26.33 -9.03
N MET A 141 -8.27 25.26 -9.52
CA MET A 141 -7.45 25.29 -10.72
C MET A 141 -7.73 24.07 -11.60
N THR A 142 -8.15 24.31 -12.84
CA THR A 142 -8.28 23.27 -13.88
C THR A 142 -7.34 23.58 -15.04
N ILE A 143 -6.54 22.59 -15.45
CA ILE A 143 -5.65 22.66 -16.62
C ILE A 143 -5.95 21.43 -17.49
N ASP A 144 -6.70 21.63 -18.57
CA ASP A 144 -7.29 20.55 -19.37
C ASP A 144 -6.92 20.70 -20.86
N ALA A 145 -6.26 19.68 -21.43
CA ALA A 145 -5.74 19.68 -22.80
C ALA A 145 -4.89 20.92 -23.13
N ALA A 146 -4.00 21.31 -22.22
CA ALA A 146 -3.17 22.51 -22.32
C ALA A 146 -1.75 22.23 -22.83
N GLY A 147 -1.35 20.96 -22.94
CA GLY A 147 0.03 20.59 -23.31
C GLY A 147 1.04 20.77 -22.16
N LEU A 148 0.57 20.85 -20.91
CA LEU A 148 1.39 21.06 -19.72
C LEU A 148 2.44 19.95 -19.56
N MET A 149 3.72 20.32 -19.60
CA MET A 149 4.84 19.38 -19.45
C MET A 149 5.23 19.16 -17.98
N GLU A 150 5.15 20.20 -17.16
CA GLU A 150 5.49 20.18 -15.72
C GLU A 150 4.74 21.28 -14.95
N LEU A 151 4.61 21.07 -13.64
CA LEU A 151 4.19 22.09 -12.67
C LEU A 151 5.42 22.78 -12.04
N PRO A 152 5.29 23.98 -11.45
CA PRO A 152 6.40 24.65 -10.77
C PRO A 152 6.95 23.86 -9.59
N ASP A 153 8.29 23.83 -9.44
CA ASP A 153 8.99 23.16 -8.33
C ASP A 153 8.58 23.65 -6.93
N THR A 154 7.96 24.82 -6.82
CA THR A 154 7.52 25.45 -5.56
C THR A 154 5.99 25.63 -5.57
N MET A 155 5.24 24.55 -5.36
CA MET A 155 3.77 24.58 -5.33
C MET A 155 3.19 25.41 -4.17
N GLN A 156 3.99 25.79 -3.16
CA GLN A 156 3.62 26.78 -2.13
C GLN A 156 3.11 28.11 -2.75
N GLN A 157 3.53 28.42 -3.99
CA GLN A 157 3.01 29.56 -4.76
C GLN A 157 1.50 29.49 -5.05
N PHE A 158 0.87 28.33 -4.83
CA PHE A 158 -0.57 28.08 -4.96
C PHE A 158 -1.22 27.63 -3.64
N GLY A 159 -0.67 28.03 -2.48
CA GLY A 159 -1.11 27.58 -1.15
C GLY A 159 -2.57 27.88 -0.77
N GLY A 160 -3.31 28.64 -1.57
CA GLY A 160 -4.75 28.82 -1.46
C GLY A 160 -5.61 27.64 -1.97
N LEU A 161 -5.06 26.76 -2.82
CA LEU A 161 -5.83 25.76 -3.56
C LEU A 161 -6.54 24.74 -2.67
N GLU A 162 -7.84 24.58 -2.91
CA GLU A 162 -8.69 23.50 -2.41
C GLU A 162 -8.93 22.42 -3.46
N THR A 163 -8.94 22.75 -4.76
CA THR A 163 -9.10 21.75 -5.83
C THR A 163 -8.12 21.97 -6.98
N LEU A 164 -7.47 20.89 -7.44
CA LEU A 164 -6.56 20.87 -8.58
C LEU A 164 -6.94 19.75 -9.54
N THR A 165 -7.28 20.11 -10.79
CA THR A 165 -7.61 19.17 -11.87
C THR A 165 -6.63 19.32 -13.02
N LEU A 166 -5.96 18.22 -13.38
CA LEU A 166 -4.96 18.14 -14.45
C LEU A 166 -5.41 17.10 -15.47
N ALA A 167 -5.88 17.53 -16.63
CA ALA A 167 -6.49 16.66 -17.62
C ALA A 167 -5.80 16.72 -19.00
N ARG A 168 -5.65 15.58 -19.67
CA ARG A 168 -5.17 15.46 -21.06
C ARG A 168 -3.82 16.17 -21.32
N ASN A 169 -2.86 16.03 -20.42
CA ASN A 169 -1.54 16.70 -20.50
C ASN A 169 -0.36 15.70 -20.59
N PRO A 170 0.74 16.06 -21.27
CA PRO A 170 1.99 15.26 -21.35
C PRO A 170 2.86 15.34 -20.07
N LEU A 171 2.20 15.39 -18.92
CA LEU A 171 2.80 15.59 -17.60
C LEU A 171 3.44 14.28 -17.12
N ARG A 172 4.75 14.30 -16.84
CA ARG A 172 5.54 13.10 -16.47
C ARG A 172 5.63 12.82 -14.97
N SER A 173 5.63 13.86 -14.16
CA SER A 173 5.78 13.79 -12.71
C SER A 173 5.03 14.95 -12.05
N LEU A 174 4.81 14.83 -10.74
CA LEU A 174 4.39 15.95 -9.91
C LEU A 174 5.60 16.43 -9.11
N PRO A 175 5.79 17.74 -8.91
CA PRO A 175 6.87 18.26 -8.06
C PRO A 175 6.62 17.81 -6.60
N PRO A 176 7.63 17.37 -5.84
CA PRO A 176 7.45 16.93 -4.45
C PRO A 176 6.82 17.99 -3.55
N SER A 177 6.98 19.28 -3.88
CA SER A 177 6.34 20.38 -3.18
C SER A 177 4.81 20.41 -3.30
N ILE A 178 4.18 19.61 -4.18
CA ILE A 178 2.72 19.46 -4.22
C ILE A 178 2.16 19.05 -2.85
N ALA A 179 2.94 18.31 -2.06
CA ALA A 179 2.58 17.95 -0.69
C ALA A 179 2.33 19.16 0.21
N SER A 180 2.97 20.31 -0.05
CA SER A 180 2.79 21.55 0.74
C SER A 180 1.43 22.22 0.59
N LEU A 181 0.56 21.74 -0.32
CA LEU A 181 -0.80 22.25 -0.51
C LEU A 181 -1.74 21.74 0.61
N SER A 182 -1.49 22.18 1.85
CA SER A 182 -2.21 21.72 3.03
C SER A 182 -3.72 22.04 3.04
N ARG A 183 -4.18 22.94 2.16
CA ARG A 183 -5.61 23.23 1.93
C ARG A 183 -6.29 22.32 0.91
N LEU A 184 -5.53 21.55 0.11
CA LEU A 184 -6.05 20.78 -1.01
C LEU A 184 -7.00 19.68 -0.51
N ARG A 185 -8.25 19.72 -0.98
CA ARG A 185 -9.34 18.78 -0.67
C ARG A 185 -9.51 17.77 -1.78
N GLU A 186 -9.35 18.17 -3.04
CA GLU A 186 -9.48 17.28 -4.19
C GLU A 186 -8.31 17.45 -5.18
N LEU A 187 -7.68 16.33 -5.53
CA LEU A 187 -6.66 16.24 -6.58
C LEU A 187 -7.15 15.25 -7.64
N SER A 188 -7.32 15.72 -8.89
CA SER A 188 -7.82 14.92 -10.00
C SER A 188 -6.86 14.97 -11.18
N ILE A 189 -6.38 13.81 -11.63
CA ILE A 189 -5.46 13.67 -12.74
C ILE A 189 -6.05 12.68 -13.74
N LEU A 190 -6.36 13.16 -14.95
CA LEU A 190 -7.23 12.48 -15.91
C LEU A 190 -6.57 12.43 -17.29
N ALA A 191 -6.40 11.24 -17.88
CA ALA A 191 -5.76 11.06 -19.19
C ALA A 191 -4.37 11.74 -19.30
N CYS A 192 -3.55 11.57 -18.26
CA CYS A 192 -2.14 11.95 -18.24
C CYS A 192 -1.28 10.67 -18.24
N PRO A 193 -1.18 9.96 -19.39
CA PRO A 193 -0.63 8.59 -19.46
C PRO A 193 0.87 8.52 -19.18
N GLU A 194 1.56 9.66 -19.17
CA GLU A 194 2.99 9.75 -18.87
C GLU A 194 3.31 9.90 -17.39
N LEU A 195 2.32 10.17 -16.54
CA LEU A 195 2.54 10.24 -15.10
C LEU A 195 2.67 8.82 -14.56
N THR A 196 3.91 8.35 -14.37
CA THR A 196 4.22 6.97 -13.98
C THR A 196 4.28 6.75 -12.46
N GLU A 197 4.38 7.82 -11.69
CA GLU A 197 4.61 7.81 -10.24
C GLU A 197 3.97 9.02 -9.55
N LEU A 198 3.78 8.90 -8.23
CA LEU A 198 3.47 10.02 -7.34
C LEU A 198 4.69 10.31 -6.46
N PRO A 199 4.88 11.55 -5.97
CA PRO A 199 5.97 11.86 -5.02
C PRO A 199 5.93 10.95 -3.78
N GLU A 200 7.10 10.48 -3.34
CA GLU A 200 7.25 9.52 -2.23
C GLU A 200 6.56 9.97 -0.93
N ARG A 201 6.41 11.28 -0.71
CA ARG A 201 5.85 11.90 0.49
C ARG A 201 4.66 12.79 0.13
N LEU A 202 3.46 12.21 0.14
CA LEU A 202 2.19 12.95 -0.01
C LEU A 202 1.74 13.56 1.33
N ALA A 203 1.95 12.83 2.41
CA ALA A 203 1.81 13.28 3.79
C ALA A 203 2.79 12.53 4.71
N SER A 204 2.99 13.02 5.91
CA SER A 204 3.80 12.39 6.95
C SER A 204 3.24 12.71 8.34
N THR A 205 3.55 11.88 9.33
CA THR A 205 3.30 12.19 10.75
C THR A 205 4.64 12.47 11.41
N ASN A 206 4.77 13.59 12.12
CA ASN A 206 6.00 13.97 12.83
C ASN A 206 6.08 13.31 14.22
N ALA A 207 7.22 13.45 14.92
CA ALA A 207 7.47 12.79 16.20
C ALA A 207 6.50 13.23 17.33
N SER A 208 5.89 14.40 17.20
CA SER A 208 4.84 14.93 18.08
C SER A 208 3.43 14.42 17.74
N GLY A 209 3.28 13.57 16.71
CA GLY A 209 2.00 13.03 16.26
C GLY A 209 1.20 13.97 15.35
N GLU A 210 1.72 15.15 15.01
CA GLU A 210 1.07 16.05 14.06
C GLU A 210 1.24 15.55 12.63
N HIS A 211 0.28 15.85 11.77
CA HIS A 211 0.33 15.49 10.36
C HIS A 211 0.78 16.66 9.50
N GLU A 212 1.63 16.38 8.52
CA GLU A 212 2.18 17.32 7.55
C GLU A 212 1.89 16.84 6.12
N GLY A 213 1.87 17.76 5.16
CA GLY A 213 1.58 17.48 3.75
C GLY A 213 0.12 17.71 3.35
N LEU A 214 -0.44 16.82 2.51
CA LEU A 214 -1.81 16.87 1.98
C LEU A 214 -2.89 16.49 3.02
N VAL A 215 -2.79 17.06 4.22
CA VAL A 215 -3.58 16.68 5.40
C VAL A 215 -5.10 16.86 5.26
N ASN A 216 -5.56 17.78 4.39
CA ASN A 216 -6.97 18.01 4.12
C ASN A 216 -7.52 17.26 2.90
N LEU A 217 -6.71 16.44 2.22
CA LEU A 217 -7.12 15.77 0.99
C LEU A 217 -8.21 14.73 1.28
N ARG A 218 -9.37 14.89 0.63
CA ARG A 218 -10.56 14.04 0.74
C ARG A 218 -10.77 13.16 -0.49
N ARG A 219 -10.36 13.63 -1.67
CA ARG A 219 -10.50 12.92 -2.94
C ARG A 219 -9.18 12.91 -3.70
N LEU A 220 -8.74 11.73 -4.12
CA LEU A 220 -7.66 11.54 -5.07
C LEU A 220 -8.18 10.72 -6.25
N GLN A 221 -8.10 11.27 -7.47
CA GLN A 221 -8.48 10.60 -8.72
C GLN A 221 -7.30 10.53 -9.67
N LEU A 222 -7.01 9.33 -10.16
CA LEU A 222 -5.88 8.99 -11.02
C LEU A 222 -6.42 8.11 -12.16
N VAL A 223 -6.96 8.74 -13.19
CA VAL A 223 -7.69 8.06 -14.28
C VAL A 223 -6.89 8.12 -15.56
N GLN A 224 -6.66 6.98 -16.22
CA GLN A 224 -5.85 6.90 -17.46
C GLN A 224 -4.46 7.54 -17.28
N THR A 225 -3.79 7.14 -16.20
CA THR A 225 -2.41 7.55 -15.87
C THR A 225 -1.44 6.40 -16.12
N GLY A 226 -0.14 6.67 -16.13
CA GLY A 226 0.91 5.64 -16.19
C GLY A 226 1.23 4.98 -14.84
N ILE A 227 0.48 5.29 -13.78
CA ILE A 227 0.84 4.94 -12.39
C ILE A 227 0.81 3.43 -12.17
N THR A 228 1.96 2.88 -11.73
CA THR A 228 2.17 1.43 -11.54
C THR A 228 2.09 0.95 -10.08
N SER A 229 2.24 1.87 -9.12
CA SER A 229 2.20 1.63 -7.67
C SER A 229 1.83 2.93 -6.92
N LEU A 230 1.61 2.85 -5.60
CA LEU A 230 1.40 4.01 -4.73
C LEU A 230 2.55 4.16 -3.72
N PRO A 231 2.95 5.40 -3.36
CA PRO A 231 3.93 5.63 -2.31
C PRO A 231 3.35 5.26 -0.94
N ALA A 232 4.17 4.74 -0.04
CA ALA A 232 3.72 4.33 1.30
C ALA A 232 3.03 5.46 2.09
N SER A 233 3.45 6.71 1.86
CA SER A 233 2.85 7.93 2.43
C SER A 233 1.40 8.18 2.04
N ILE A 234 0.84 7.45 1.07
CA ILE A 234 -0.62 7.44 0.79
C ILE A 234 -1.42 7.15 2.07
N THR A 235 -0.87 6.30 2.94
CA THR A 235 -1.51 5.87 4.21
C THR A 235 -1.52 6.95 5.29
N SER A 236 -0.71 8.01 5.15
CA SER A 236 -0.68 9.14 6.08
C SER A 236 -1.80 10.17 5.83
N LEU A 237 -2.61 9.99 4.77
CA LEU A 237 -3.67 10.92 4.36
C LEU A 237 -4.95 10.80 5.23
N GLN A 238 -4.89 11.31 6.45
CA GLN A 238 -5.92 11.15 7.51
C GLN A 238 -7.35 11.59 7.15
N ASN A 239 -7.54 12.36 6.08
CA ASN A 239 -8.85 12.84 5.63
C ASN A 239 -9.32 12.25 4.30
N LEU A 240 -8.56 11.32 3.70
CA LEU A 240 -8.90 10.73 2.40
C LEU A 240 -10.14 9.85 2.52
N LYS A 241 -11.21 10.24 1.84
CA LYS A 241 -12.50 9.55 1.78
C LYS A 241 -12.68 8.72 0.51
N THR A 242 -12.14 9.20 -0.60
CA THR A 242 -12.27 8.56 -1.91
C THR A 242 -10.93 8.47 -2.62
N LEU A 243 -10.49 7.26 -2.94
CA LEU A 243 -9.35 6.98 -3.80
C LEU A 243 -9.84 6.27 -5.06
N GLN A 244 -9.68 6.92 -6.22
CA GLN A 244 -10.02 6.33 -7.52
C GLN A 244 -8.76 6.22 -8.37
N ILE A 245 -8.41 5.02 -8.81
CA ILE A 245 -7.29 4.73 -9.72
C ILE A 245 -7.87 3.91 -10.86
N ARG A 246 -8.25 4.56 -11.97
CA ARG A 246 -9.02 3.88 -13.03
C ARG A 246 -8.25 3.80 -14.34
N ASN A 247 -8.33 2.68 -15.03
CA ASN A 247 -7.72 2.47 -16.35
C ASN A 247 -6.21 2.80 -16.38
N SER A 248 -5.51 2.49 -15.28
CA SER A 248 -4.08 2.76 -15.07
C SER A 248 -3.33 1.46 -14.74
N PRO A 249 -2.04 1.33 -15.05
CA PRO A 249 -1.28 0.07 -14.97
C PRO A 249 -0.85 -0.28 -13.52
N LEU A 250 -1.71 -0.03 -12.53
CA LEU A 250 -1.48 -0.35 -11.12
C LEU A 250 -1.27 -1.86 -10.97
N SER A 251 -0.03 -2.25 -10.68
CA SER A 251 0.39 -3.65 -10.64
C SER A 251 0.27 -4.27 -9.24
N ALA A 252 0.40 -3.46 -8.20
CA ALA A 252 0.30 -3.86 -6.81
C ALA A 252 -0.31 -2.73 -5.95
N LEU A 253 -0.98 -3.11 -4.88
CA LEU A 253 -1.50 -2.24 -3.83
C LEU A 253 -1.08 -2.82 -2.47
N GLY A 254 -0.58 -1.97 -1.57
CA GLY A 254 -0.12 -2.42 -0.25
C GLY A 254 -1.27 -2.58 0.76
N PRO A 255 -1.24 -3.60 1.66
CA PRO A 255 -2.31 -3.85 2.62
C PRO A 255 -2.54 -2.70 3.60
N ALA A 256 -1.52 -1.87 3.83
CA ALA A 256 -1.63 -0.67 4.66
C ALA A 256 -2.64 0.38 4.11
N ILE A 257 -3.15 0.25 2.87
CA ILE A 257 -4.29 1.04 2.38
C ILE A 257 -5.52 0.89 3.29
N HIS A 258 -5.69 -0.27 3.92
CA HIS A 258 -6.78 -0.56 4.86
C HIS A 258 -6.59 0.09 6.24
N ARG A 259 -5.50 0.83 6.47
CA ARG A 259 -5.27 1.62 7.68
C ARG A 259 -5.69 3.10 7.53
N LEU A 260 -6.23 3.51 6.37
CA LEU A 260 -6.73 4.87 6.16
C LEU A 260 -8.03 5.12 6.94
N PRO A 261 -8.04 6.00 7.96
CA PRO A 261 -9.10 6.03 8.98
C PRO A 261 -10.44 6.63 8.49
N LYS A 262 -10.50 7.14 7.26
CA LYS A 262 -11.70 7.77 6.68
C LYS A 262 -12.02 7.32 5.26
N LEU A 263 -11.31 6.30 4.73
CA LEU A 263 -11.50 5.83 3.36
C LEU A 263 -12.82 5.07 3.24
N GLU A 264 -13.81 5.68 2.59
CA GLU A 264 -15.16 5.15 2.37
C GLU A 264 -15.31 4.52 0.97
N GLU A 265 -14.54 5.00 -0.02
CA GLU A 265 -14.59 4.54 -1.41
C GLU A 265 -13.19 4.26 -1.96
N LEU A 266 -12.97 3.02 -2.39
CA LEU A 266 -11.78 2.60 -3.12
C LEU A 266 -12.21 2.03 -4.48
N ASP A 267 -11.82 2.72 -5.54
CA ASP A 267 -12.17 2.35 -6.91
C ASP A 267 -10.90 2.13 -7.72
N LEU A 268 -10.76 0.92 -8.25
CA LEU A 268 -9.63 0.47 -9.04
C LEU A 268 -10.06 0.09 -10.47
N GLN A 269 -11.20 0.61 -10.96
CA GLN A 269 -11.84 0.10 -12.19
C GLN A 269 -10.88 0.11 -13.39
N GLY A 270 -10.70 -1.05 -14.03
CA GLY A 270 -9.85 -1.18 -15.21
C GLY A 270 -8.35 -1.14 -14.89
N CYS A 271 -7.93 -1.37 -13.65
CA CYS A 271 -6.54 -1.67 -13.31
C CYS A 271 -6.15 -3.08 -13.79
N THR A 272 -6.06 -3.26 -15.10
CA THR A 272 -5.80 -4.55 -15.76
C THR A 272 -4.41 -5.13 -15.46
N ALA A 273 -3.50 -4.37 -14.84
CA ALA A 273 -2.22 -4.89 -14.34
C ALA A 273 -2.32 -5.53 -12.94
N LEU A 274 -3.39 -5.28 -12.18
CA LEU A 274 -3.53 -5.72 -10.79
C LEU A 274 -3.85 -7.23 -10.74
N ARG A 275 -2.89 -8.03 -10.28
CA ARG A 275 -3.03 -9.50 -10.18
C ARG A 275 -3.67 -9.99 -8.88
N THR A 276 -3.52 -9.24 -7.79
CA THR A 276 -3.96 -9.65 -6.45
C THR A 276 -4.45 -8.44 -5.68
N TYR A 277 -5.59 -8.56 -5.03
CA TYR A 277 -6.02 -7.59 -4.03
C TYR A 277 -5.32 -7.89 -2.70
N PRO A 278 -4.79 -6.89 -1.96
CA PRO A 278 -4.04 -7.14 -0.73
C PRO A 278 -4.93 -7.64 0.43
N PRO A 279 -4.37 -8.36 1.41
CA PRO A 279 -5.08 -8.71 2.65
C PRO A 279 -5.47 -7.47 3.46
N ILE A 280 -6.51 -7.61 4.28
CA ILE A 280 -7.04 -6.55 5.14
C ILE A 280 -6.24 -6.43 6.45
N PHE A 281 -5.81 -7.57 7.00
CA PHE A 281 -5.18 -7.72 8.31
C PHE A 281 -5.95 -6.97 9.42
N GLY A 282 -5.26 -6.23 10.30
CA GLY A 282 -5.87 -5.32 11.28
C GLY A 282 -6.32 -3.97 10.69
N GLY A 283 -6.66 -3.91 9.41
CA GLY A 283 -7.12 -2.69 8.74
C GLY A 283 -8.53 -2.27 9.20
N SER A 284 -8.67 -1.02 9.64
CA SER A 284 -9.88 -0.43 10.21
C SER A 284 -10.55 0.64 9.33
N ALA A 285 -10.14 0.76 8.06
CA ALA A 285 -10.74 1.71 7.12
C ALA A 285 -12.28 1.49 6.99
N PRO A 286 -13.10 2.56 7.09
CA PRO A 286 -14.57 2.49 7.03
C PRO A 286 -15.08 2.33 5.59
N LEU A 287 -14.58 1.32 4.90
CA LEU A 287 -14.74 1.14 3.46
C LEU A 287 -16.14 0.61 3.11
N LYS A 288 -16.92 1.43 2.42
CA LYS A 288 -18.28 1.15 1.95
C LYS A 288 -18.32 0.63 0.53
N ARG A 289 -17.46 1.16 -0.34
CA ARG A 289 -17.38 0.76 -1.75
C ARG A 289 -16.00 0.25 -2.12
N LEU A 290 -15.95 -0.97 -2.64
CA LEU A 290 -14.77 -1.55 -3.28
C LEU A 290 -15.12 -1.91 -4.72
N ASN A 291 -14.71 -1.05 -5.66
CA ASN A 291 -14.89 -1.29 -7.09
C ASN A 291 -13.60 -1.85 -7.69
N LEU A 292 -13.64 -3.12 -8.10
CA LEU A 292 -12.57 -3.85 -8.81
C LEU A 292 -12.98 -4.19 -10.25
N LYS A 293 -14.06 -3.58 -10.76
CA LYS A 293 -14.62 -3.86 -12.07
C LYS A 293 -13.59 -3.71 -13.19
N ASP A 294 -13.67 -4.56 -14.20
CA ASP A 294 -12.79 -4.59 -15.37
C ASP A 294 -11.29 -4.83 -15.05
N CYS A 295 -10.92 -5.19 -13.80
CA CYS A 295 -9.58 -5.68 -13.43
C CYS A 295 -9.35 -7.10 -13.97
N SER A 296 -9.19 -7.20 -15.29
CA SER A 296 -9.25 -8.46 -16.04
C SER A 296 -8.24 -9.53 -15.60
N ASN A 297 -7.06 -9.14 -15.11
CA ASN A 297 -6.00 -10.06 -14.65
C ASN A 297 -6.00 -10.32 -13.13
N LEU A 298 -7.01 -9.86 -12.39
CA LEU A 298 -7.15 -10.16 -10.96
C LEU A 298 -7.39 -11.66 -10.75
N LEU A 299 -6.44 -12.36 -10.13
CA LEU A 299 -6.45 -13.82 -9.96
C LEU A 299 -7.12 -14.27 -8.67
N THR A 300 -6.98 -13.47 -7.61
CA THR A 300 -7.43 -13.77 -6.24
C THR A 300 -7.82 -12.52 -5.45
N LEU A 301 -8.89 -12.65 -4.68
CA LEU A 301 -9.17 -11.82 -3.49
C LEU A 301 -8.52 -12.46 -2.24
N PRO A 302 -8.25 -11.69 -1.18
CA PRO A 302 -7.73 -12.24 0.07
C PRO A 302 -8.79 -13.01 0.85
N LEU A 303 -8.37 -13.92 1.72
CA LEU A 303 -9.29 -14.72 2.56
C LEU A 303 -10.00 -13.88 3.63
N ASP A 304 -9.33 -12.82 4.11
CA ASP A 304 -9.81 -11.93 5.16
C ASP A 304 -10.68 -10.76 4.65
N ILE A 305 -11.18 -10.83 3.41
CA ILE A 305 -12.06 -9.82 2.80
C ILE A 305 -13.30 -9.50 3.66
N HIS A 306 -13.76 -10.46 4.48
CA HIS A 306 -14.85 -10.31 5.44
C HIS A 306 -14.63 -9.21 6.48
N ARG A 307 -13.37 -8.83 6.75
CA ARG A 307 -13.01 -7.75 7.68
C ARG A 307 -13.43 -6.36 7.19
N LEU A 308 -13.88 -6.22 5.94
CA LEU A 308 -14.57 -5.03 5.44
C LEU A 308 -16.02 -5.00 5.97
N THR A 309 -16.18 -4.84 7.28
CA THR A 309 -17.46 -4.94 8.01
C THR A 309 -18.45 -3.82 7.73
N GLN A 310 -18.04 -2.76 7.02
CA GLN A 310 -18.89 -1.64 6.58
C GLN A 310 -19.18 -1.65 5.07
N LEU A 311 -18.81 -2.71 4.35
CA LEU A 311 -18.94 -2.76 2.89
C LEU A 311 -20.40 -2.82 2.44
N GLU A 312 -20.83 -1.81 1.70
CA GLU A 312 -22.14 -1.65 1.06
C GLU A 312 -22.14 -2.21 -0.38
N GLU A 313 -21.00 -2.14 -1.08
CA GLU A 313 -20.88 -2.49 -2.51
C GLU A 313 -19.50 -3.10 -2.83
N LEU A 314 -19.49 -4.24 -3.51
CA LEU A 314 -18.31 -4.93 -4.03
C LEU A 314 -18.53 -5.30 -5.51
N ASP A 315 -17.86 -4.59 -6.42
CA ASP A 315 -17.96 -4.84 -7.86
C ASP A 315 -16.73 -5.58 -8.40
N LEU A 316 -16.94 -6.78 -8.92
CA LEU A 316 -15.95 -7.68 -9.52
C LEU A 316 -16.28 -7.99 -10.99
N ARG A 317 -17.29 -7.33 -11.59
CA ARG A 317 -17.69 -7.59 -12.98
C ARG A 317 -16.50 -7.34 -13.92
N GLY A 318 -16.26 -8.23 -14.87
CA GLY A 318 -15.10 -8.12 -15.77
C GLY A 318 -13.77 -8.61 -15.21
N CYS A 319 -13.70 -9.08 -13.94
CA CYS A 319 -12.55 -9.83 -13.41
C CYS A 319 -12.51 -11.26 -13.98
N VAL A 320 -12.31 -11.39 -15.30
CA VAL A 320 -12.43 -12.66 -16.04
C VAL A 320 -11.45 -13.75 -15.60
N ASN A 321 -10.27 -13.39 -15.08
CA ASN A 321 -9.30 -14.35 -14.56
C ASN A 321 -9.44 -14.62 -13.04
N LEU A 322 -10.45 -14.06 -12.36
CA LEU A 322 -10.67 -14.34 -10.93
C LEU A 322 -11.17 -15.77 -10.79
N SER A 323 -10.28 -16.65 -10.31
CA SER A 323 -10.48 -18.10 -10.35
C SER A 323 -11.54 -18.61 -9.37
N ARG A 324 -11.70 -17.93 -8.23
CA ARG A 324 -12.63 -18.26 -7.15
C ARG A 324 -12.84 -17.07 -6.22
N LEU A 325 -14.03 -16.99 -5.63
CA LEU A 325 -14.30 -16.19 -4.43
C LEU A 325 -13.75 -16.92 -3.18
N PRO A 326 -13.32 -16.19 -2.13
CA PRO A 326 -13.02 -16.79 -0.82
C PRO A 326 -14.33 -17.18 -0.13
N SER A 327 -14.37 -18.30 0.59
CA SER A 327 -15.57 -18.78 1.30
C SER A 327 -16.12 -17.77 2.31
N LEU A 328 -15.23 -17.05 2.99
CA LEU A 328 -15.59 -16.03 3.98
C LEU A 328 -16.25 -14.78 3.36
N ILE A 329 -16.38 -14.67 2.02
CA ILE A 329 -17.23 -13.64 1.38
C ILE A 329 -18.71 -13.76 1.82
N ALA A 330 -19.13 -14.92 2.32
CA ALA A 330 -20.40 -15.11 3.01
C ALA A 330 -20.56 -14.13 4.20
N GLN A 331 -19.48 -13.81 4.93
CA GLN A 331 -19.49 -13.04 6.19
C GLN A 331 -19.42 -11.51 6.02
N LEU A 332 -19.34 -10.98 4.79
CA LEU A 332 -19.56 -9.54 4.55
C LEU A 332 -20.97 -9.09 5.03
N PRO A 333 -21.28 -7.78 5.11
CA PRO A 333 -22.62 -7.35 5.48
C PRO A 333 -23.73 -7.98 4.62
N ALA A 334 -24.87 -8.33 5.22
CA ALA A 334 -25.98 -8.96 4.50
C ALA A 334 -26.62 -8.02 3.46
N SER A 335 -26.51 -6.71 3.68
CA SER A 335 -26.88 -5.64 2.74
C SER A 335 -25.83 -5.34 1.66
N CYS A 336 -24.64 -5.97 1.71
CA CYS A 336 -23.57 -5.73 0.74
C CYS A 336 -23.97 -6.26 -0.65
N ILE A 337 -24.04 -5.35 -1.62
CA ILE A 337 -24.30 -5.67 -3.03
C ILE A 337 -23.00 -6.20 -3.63
N ILE A 338 -22.94 -7.51 -3.89
CA ILE A 338 -21.77 -8.16 -4.50
C ILE A 338 -22.09 -8.47 -5.97
N LEU A 339 -21.37 -7.84 -6.90
CA LEU A 339 -21.54 -8.00 -8.34
C LEU A 339 -20.37 -8.80 -8.89
N VAL A 340 -20.62 -9.97 -9.47
CA VAL A 340 -19.58 -10.93 -9.90
C VAL A 340 -19.55 -11.15 -11.41
N PRO A 341 -18.42 -11.62 -11.99
CA PRO A 341 -18.41 -12.11 -13.37
C PRO A 341 -19.24 -13.40 -13.48
N PRO A 342 -19.83 -13.72 -14.65
CA PRO A 342 -20.82 -14.80 -14.77
C PRO A 342 -20.35 -16.18 -14.30
N HIS A 343 -19.05 -16.49 -14.42
CA HIS A 343 -18.49 -17.78 -14.00
C HIS A 343 -18.37 -17.94 -12.47
N LEU A 344 -18.49 -16.86 -11.70
CA LEU A 344 -18.50 -16.88 -10.24
C LEU A 344 -19.90 -16.73 -9.63
N GLN A 345 -20.94 -16.47 -10.44
CA GLN A 345 -22.31 -16.27 -9.92
C GLN A 345 -22.79 -17.48 -9.12
N ALA A 346 -22.66 -18.69 -9.66
CA ALA A 346 -23.05 -19.92 -8.95
C ALA A 346 -22.26 -20.15 -7.64
N GLN A 347 -21.01 -19.67 -7.55
CA GLN A 347 -20.23 -19.73 -6.31
C GLN A 347 -20.70 -18.67 -5.29
N LEU A 348 -21.07 -17.47 -5.75
CA LEU A 348 -21.69 -16.45 -4.91
C LEU A 348 -23.04 -16.93 -4.38
N ASP A 349 -23.90 -17.50 -5.23
CA ASP A 349 -25.21 -18.05 -4.86
C ASP A 349 -25.09 -19.20 -3.86
N GLN A 350 -24.01 -20.00 -3.91
CA GLN A 350 -23.71 -21.03 -2.92
C GLN A 350 -23.32 -20.44 -1.55
N TYR A 351 -22.58 -19.34 -1.52
CA TYR A 351 -22.13 -18.67 -0.28
C TYR A 351 -23.14 -17.66 0.29
N ARG A 352 -24.02 -17.13 -0.56
CA ARG A 352 -25.07 -16.15 -0.27
C ARG A 352 -26.33 -16.56 -1.05
N PRO A 353 -27.06 -17.59 -0.61
CA PRO A 353 -28.29 -18.00 -1.27
C PRO A 353 -29.27 -16.83 -1.30
N PRO A 354 -29.90 -16.51 -2.45
CA PRO A 354 -30.88 -15.44 -2.53
C PRO A 354 -32.02 -15.72 -1.54
N ALA A 355 -32.45 -14.69 -0.83
CA ALA A 355 -33.57 -14.79 0.10
C ALA A 355 -34.78 -15.40 -0.63
N ARG A 356 -35.31 -16.51 -0.10
CA ARG A 356 -36.49 -17.15 -0.69
C ARG A 356 -37.61 -16.10 -0.81
N PRO A 357 -38.28 -15.97 -1.97
CA PRO A 357 -39.52 -15.23 -2.01
C PRO A 357 -40.46 -15.85 -0.98
N ALA A 358 -41.10 -15.02 -0.15
CA ALA A 358 -42.02 -15.50 0.87
C ALA A 358 -43.11 -16.35 0.21
N GLU A 359 -43.27 -17.60 0.66
CA GLU A 359 -44.39 -18.42 0.23
C GLU A 359 -45.69 -17.69 0.63
N PRO A 360 -46.66 -17.50 -0.27
CA PRO A 360 -47.88 -16.78 0.06
C PRO A 360 -48.61 -17.54 1.17
N GLU A 361 -49.00 -16.81 2.23
CA GLU A 361 -49.57 -17.41 3.44
C GLU A 361 -50.75 -18.33 3.08
N ARG A 362 -50.60 -19.63 3.36
CA ARG A 362 -51.68 -20.59 3.21
C ARG A 362 -52.73 -20.34 4.29
N THR A 363 -53.74 -19.55 3.95
CA THR A 363 -54.97 -19.36 4.71
C THR A 363 -55.68 -20.70 4.91
N GLY A 364 -55.40 -21.35 6.04
CA GLY A 364 -56.05 -22.60 6.42
C GLY A 364 -57.50 -22.39 6.89
N PRO A 365 -58.45 -23.27 6.54
CA PRO A 365 -59.73 -23.35 7.22
C PRO A 365 -59.60 -24.06 8.59
N THR A 366 -60.52 -23.78 9.50
CA THR A 366 -60.49 -24.23 10.90
C THR A 366 -60.92 -25.70 11.12
N ALA A 367 -60.49 -26.27 12.26
CA ALA A 367 -60.74 -27.66 12.68
C ALA A 367 -62.17 -27.91 13.22
N PRO A 368 -62.55 -29.17 13.53
CA PRO A 368 -62.38 -29.67 14.91
C PRO A 368 -62.08 -31.19 15.05
N GLY A 369 -61.65 -31.69 16.23
CA GLY A 369 -61.63 -33.14 16.50
C GLY A 369 -60.74 -33.71 17.63
N LEU A 370 -61.14 -33.50 18.88
CA LEU A 370 -60.81 -34.20 20.15
C LEU A 370 -59.94 -35.52 20.20
N SER A 371 -59.11 -35.58 21.27
CA SER A 371 -58.73 -36.74 22.13
C SER A 371 -57.40 -37.54 21.91
N PRO A 372 -56.65 -37.84 23.01
CA PRO A 372 -55.46 -38.74 23.06
C PRO A 372 -55.78 -40.04 23.89
N PRO A 373 -54.81 -40.87 24.39
CA PRO A 373 -53.39 -41.11 24.06
C PRO A 373 -53.10 -42.61 23.72
N VAL A 374 -51.82 -43.03 23.59
CA VAL A 374 -51.17 -44.30 24.12
C VAL A 374 -49.79 -44.55 23.44
N PRO A 375 -48.76 -45.08 24.14
CA PRO A 375 -47.39 -45.24 23.60
C PRO A 375 -47.00 -46.66 23.14
N GLY A 376 -45.94 -46.81 22.31
CA GLY A 376 -45.37 -48.13 21.99
C GLY A 376 -44.06 -48.17 21.16
N ASN A 377 -42.97 -48.66 21.78
CA ASN A 377 -41.80 -49.38 21.24
C ASN A 377 -40.91 -48.83 20.08
N ARG A 378 -39.60 -48.73 20.40
CA ARG A 378 -38.45 -49.53 19.87
C ARG A 378 -38.60 -50.16 18.45
N ALA A 379 -37.58 -50.19 17.56
CA ALA A 379 -36.13 -50.30 17.84
C ALA A 379 -35.20 -49.97 16.64
N ARG A 380 -33.88 -50.02 16.94
CA ARG A 380 -32.71 -50.30 16.08
C ARG A 380 -32.24 -49.26 15.04
N ALA A 381 -31.09 -48.68 15.40
CA ALA A 381 -30.14 -47.99 14.55
C ALA A 381 -29.44 -48.89 13.50
N SER A 382 -28.92 -48.24 12.45
CA SER A 382 -27.70 -48.64 11.75
C SER A 382 -27.03 -47.43 11.07
N SER A 383 -25.79 -47.13 11.48
CA SER A 383 -24.60 -46.77 10.67
C SER A 383 -24.76 -46.19 9.24
N SER A 384 -23.91 -45.27 8.75
CA SER A 384 -22.76 -44.54 9.34
C SER A 384 -22.10 -43.63 8.28
N GLY A 385 -21.47 -42.52 8.68
CA GLY A 385 -20.32 -41.95 7.96
C GLY A 385 -20.38 -40.48 7.55
N THR A 386 -20.12 -39.55 8.48
CA THR A 386 -19.84 -38.11 8.22
C THR A 386 -18.88 -37.54 9.29
N THR A 387 -17.67 -38.11 9.43
CA THR A 387 -16.68 -37.65 10.43
C THR A 387 -15.23 -37.54 9.91
N THR A 388 -14.90 -38.10 8.74
CA THR A 388 -13.52 -38.12 8.24
C THR A 388 -13.12 -36.85 7.47
N GLU A 389 -14.05 -36.17 6.81
CA GLU A 389 -13.75 -35.00 5.97
C GLU A 389 -13.66 -33.66 6.73
N LEU A 390 -14.19 -33.59 7.95
CA LEU A 390 -14.13 -32.37 8.78
C LEU A 390 -12.75 -32.15 9.41
N LEU A 391 -12.04 -33.24 9.73
CA LEU A 391 -10.76 -33.18 10.47
C LEU A 391 -9.62 -32.49 9.68
N PRO A 392 -9.43 -32.71 8.36
CA PRO A 392 -8.38 -32.01 7.60
C PRO A 392 -8.64 -30.49 7.48
N ALA A 393 -9.90 -30.07 7.39
CA ALA A 393 -10.26 -28.65 7.32
C ALA A 393 -9.93 -27.93 8.64
N LEU A 394 -10.38 -28.48 9.77
CA LEU A 394 -10.07 -27.97 11.11
C LEU A 394 -8.55 -27.96 11.41
N ALA A 395 -7.78 -28.88 10.83
CA ALA A 395 -6.33 -28.89 10.97
C ALA A 395 -5.64 -27.78 10.15
N LEU A 396 -6.14 -27.47 8.95
CA LEU A 396 -5.64 -26.35 8.14
C LEU A 396 -5.99 -25.00 8.78
N GLU A 397 -7.22 -24.85 9.26
CA GLU A 397 -7.72 -23.67 9.97
C GLU A 397 -6.84 -23.35 11.19
N ARG A 398 -6.60 -24.32 12.08
CA ARG A 398 -5.71 -24.16 13.23
C ARG A 398 -4.26 -23.79 12.88
N ILE A 399 -3.73 -24.25 11.74
CA ILE A 399 -2.38 -23.85 11.28
C ILE A 399 -2.38 -22.40 10.77
N GLU A 400 -3.45 -21.98 10.09
CA GLU A 400 -3.64 -20.60 9.64
C GLU A 400 -3.80 -19.64 10.83
N ASP A 401 -4.68 -19.98 11.78
CA ASP A 401 -4.91 -19.20 13.01
C ASP A 401 -3.63 -19.07 13.84
N THR A 402 -2.91 -20.18 14.09
CA THR A 402 -1.65 -20.14 14.84
C THR A 402 -0.62 -19.24 14.14
N ALA A 403 -0.50 -19.34 12.81
CA ALA A 403 0.39 -18.46 12.05
C ALA A 403 -0.07 -16.99 12.11
N GLN A 404 -1.37 -16.72 12.10
CA GLN A 404 -1.90 -15.36 12.19
C GLN A 404 -1.70 -14.74 13.57
N THR A 405 -1.86 -15.50 14.66
CA THR A 405 -1.55 -15.01 16.01
C THR A 405 -0.05 -14.80 16.19
N MET A 406 0.80 -15.72 15.71
CA MET A 406 2.26 -15.50 15.68
C MET A 406 2.65 -14.23 14.90
N LEU A 407 1.99 -13.94 13.77
CA LEU A 407 2.23 -12.71 13.03
C LEU A 407 1.77 -11.46 13.79
N SER A 408 0.67 -11.52 14.55
CA SER A 408 0.19 -10.40 15.38
C SER A 408 1.10 -10.17 16.59
N THR A 409 1.54 -11.24 17.26
CA THR A 409 2.58 -11.16 18.30
C THR A 409 3.90 -10.55 17.78
N VAL A 410 4.27 -10.79 16.51
CA VAL A 410 5.43 -10.11 15.89
C VAL A 410 5.11 -8.65 15.51
N ILE A 411 4.01 -8.38 14.81
CA ILE A 411 3.79 -7.08 14.15
C ILE A 411 3.13 -6.05 15.07
N ASP A 412 2.22 -6.49 15.94
CA ASP A 412 1.37 -5.63 16.77
C ASP A 412 1.87 -5.57 18.22
N GLU A 413 2.45 -6.67 18.75
CA GLU A 413 3.08 -6.70 20.10
C GLU A 413 4.61 -6.50 20.10
N GLU A 414 5.27 -6.48 18.94
CA GLU A 414 6.74 -6.39 18.79
C GLU A 414 7.54 -7.53 19.47
N ARG A 415 6.93 -8.70 19.65
CA ARG A 415 7.43 -9.87 20.40
C ARG A 415 7.93 -11.00 19.49
N ASN A 416 8.79 -11.86 20.03
CA ASN A 416 9.34 -13.02 19.34
C ASN A 416 8.72 -14.34 19.84
N PRO A 417 7.75 -14.94 19.11
CA PRO A 417 7.06 -16.16 19.55
C PRO A 417 7.91 -17.45 19.49
N PHE A 418 9.17 -17.36 19.04
CA PHE A 418 10.12 -18.48 19.00
C PHE A 418 11.08 -18.52 20.20
N LEU A 419 10.85 -17.68 21.22
CA LEU A 419 11.62 -17.64 22.47
C LEU A 419 10.69 -17.67 23.69
N GLU A 420 11.15 -18.32 24.76
CA GLU A 420 10.41 -18.43 26.01
C GLU A 420 10.10 -17.05 26.62
N GLY A 421 8.85 -16.86 27.07
CA GLY A 421 8.35 -15.58 27.56
C GLY A 421 8.04 -14.53 26.47
N ALA A 422 8.18 -14.88 25.19
CA ALA A 422 7.91 -14.00 24.04
C ALA A 422 8.58 -12.61 24.14
N PRO A 423 9.92 -12.51 24.37
CA PRO A 423 10.61 -11.23 24.55
C PRO A 423 10.51 -10.35 23.30
N SER A 424 10.59 -9.03 23.48
CA SER A 424 10.66 -8.10 22.34
C SER A 424 11.92 -8.32 21.53
N TYR A 425 11.80 -8.26 20.20
CA TYR A 425 12.96 -8.29 19.31
C TYR A 425 13.62 -6.91 19.14
N LEU A 426 12.91 -5.81 19.44
CA LEU A 426 13.43 -4.46 19.21
C LEU A 426 14.67 -4.19 20.08
N PRO A 427 15.75 -3.60 19.52
CA PRO A 427 17.00 -3.30 20.25
C PRO A 427 16.82 -2.55 21.57
N GLU A 428 15.81 -1.69 21.66
CA GLU A 428 15.55 -0.81 22.81
C GLU A 428 14.70 -1.47 23.92
N LYS A 429 13.97 -2.56 23.60
CA LYS A 429 12.97 -3.20 24.49
C LYS A 429 13.35 -4.63 24.89
N ARG A 430 14.45 -5.17 24.35
CA ARG A 430 14.92 -6.55 24.57
C ARG A 430 15.77 -6.69 25.85
N PRO A 431 15.65 -7.80 26.60
CA PRO A 431 16.63 -8.17 27.63
C PRO A 431 18.06 -8.33 27.04
N PRO A 432 19.14 -8.03 27.80
CA PRO A 432 20.51 -8.03 27.28
C PRO A 432 20.95 -9.34 26.63
N ASP A 433 20.63 -10.48 27.25
CA ASP A 433 21.06 -11.81 26.82
C ASP A 433 20.17 -12.43 25.72
N THR A 434 19.20 -11.67 25.18
CA THR A 434 18.30 -12.17 24.13
C THR A 434 19.07 -12.44 22.84
N PRO A 435 18.92 -13.60 22.17
CA PRO A 435 19.47 -13.89 20.84
C PRO A 435 19.21 -12.78 19.80
N THR A 436 20.24 -12.24 19.15
CA THR A 436 20.12 -11.12 18.18
C THR A 436 19.98 -11.57 16.74
N THR A 437 20.33 -12.82 16.43
CA THR A 437 20.35 -13.36 15.06
C THR A 437 19.63 -14.71 14.93
N PHE A 438 19.20 -15.02 13.71
CA PHE A 438 18.49 -16.25 13.37
C PHE A 438 19.19 -17.54 13.82
N GLY A 439 20.51 -17.60 13.71
CA GLY A 439 21.30 -18.79 14.07
C GLY A 439 21.46 -19.00 15.56
N GLN A 440 21.16 -18.00 16.39
CA GLN A 440 21.22 -18.11 17.86
C GLN A 440 19.93 -18.65 18.47
N ILE A 441 18.85 -18.77 17.69
CA ILE A 441 17.58 -19.39 18.13
C ILE A 441 17.51 -20.81 17.56
N PRO A 442 17.60 -21.88 18.37
CA PRO A 442 17.70 -23.26 17.87
C PRO A 442 16.54 -23.69 16.96
N VAL A 443 15.32 -23.19 17.21
CA VAL A 443 14.13 -23.43 16.38
C VAL A 443 14.30 -22.81 14.98
N LEU A 444 14.78 -21.57 14.90
CA LEU A 444 14.98 -20.87 13.63
C LEU A 444 16.16 -21.46 12.84
N GLN A 445 17.25 -21.78 13.53
CA GLN A 445 18.38 -22.51 12.94
C GLN A 445 17.90 -23.84 12.32
N LYS A 446 17.14 -24.64 13.08
CA LYS A 446 16.64 -25.93 12.60
C LYS A 446 15.68 -25.80 11.43
N MET A 447 14.80 -24.79 11.41
CA MET A 447 13.95 -24.55 10.23
C MET A 447 14.76 -24.08 9.00
N LEU A 448 15.85 -23.32 9.18
CA LEU A 448 16.78 -23.02 8.08
C LEU A 448 17.49 -24.28 7.55
N GLU A 449 17.82 -25.23 8.43
CA GLU A 449 18.43 -26.52 8.03
C GLU A 449 17.42 -27.45 7.34
N GLU A 450 16.22 -27.62 7.91
CA GLU A 450 15.11 -28.37 7.32
C GLU A 450 14.73 -27.81 5.93
N SER A 451 14.80 -26.48 5.73
CA SER A 451 14.53 -25.87 4.42
C SER A 451 15.48 -26.28 3.29
N ARG A 452 16.66 -26.79 3.65
CA ARG A 452 17.71 -27.25 2.72
C ARG A 452 17.63 -28.76 2.48
N ASP A 453 16.77 -29.48 3.21
CA ASP A 453 16.59 -30.91 3.08
C ASP A 453 15.90 -31.30 1.76
N ARG A 454 16.41 -32.36 1.13
CA ARG A 454 15.91 -32.82 -0.18
C ARG A 454 14.50 -33.40 -0.12
N HIS A 455 14.06 -33.94 1.02
CA HIS A 455 12.69 -34.44 1.18
C HIS A 455 11.72 -33.28 1.41
N PHE A 456 12.08 -32.31 2.26
CA PHE A 456 11.31 -31.07 2.44
C PHE A 456 11.10 -30.32 1.11
N LEU A 457 12.19 -30.07 0.37
CA LEU A 457 12.14 -29.43 -0.95
C LEU A 457 11.34 -30.22 -2.00
N LYS A 458 11.27 -31.56 -1.87
CA LYS A 458 10.38 -32.39 -2.69
C LYS A 458 8.92 -32.14 -2.32
N ARG A 459 8.56 -32.20 -1.02
CA ARG A 459 7.17 -31.95 -0.57
C ARG A 459 6.63 -30.59 -1.00
N VAL A 460 7.44 -29.53 -0.87
CA VAL A 460 7.10 -28.19 -1.39
C VAL A 460 6.88 -28.21 -2.91
N SER A 461 7.66 -29.01 -3.65
CA SER A 461 7.46 -29.18 -5.10
C SER A 461 6.19 -29.96 -5.44
N ASP A 462 5.85 -30.97 -4.65
CA ASP A 462 4.64 -31.79 -4.83
C ASP A 462 3.39 -30.92 -4.56
N MET A 463 3.44 -30.05 -3.54
CA MET A 463 2.39 -29.05 -3.24
C MET A 463 2.26 -27.95 -4.31
N ALA A 464 3.37 -27.53 -4.93
CA ALA A 464 3.38 -26.46 -5.93
C ALA A 464 2.93 -26.92 -7.34
N GLY A 465 2.70 -28.21 -7.55
CA GLY A 465 2.31 -28.77 -8.83
C GLY A 465 3.45 -28.85 -9.86
N PRO A 466 3.17 -29.46 -11.04
CA PRO A 466 4.19 -29.70 -12.06
C PRO A 466 4.75 -28.39 -12.65
N SER A 467 6.04 -28.42 -13.02
CA SER A 467 6.67 -27.32 -13.75
C SER A 467 5.93 -27.05 -15.08
N PRO A 468 5.78 -25.78 -15.50
CA PRO A 468 5.35 -25.43 -16.85
C PRO A 468 6.19 -26.17 -17.91
N ARG A 469 5.54 -26.55 -19.01
CA ARG A 469 6.19 -27.14 -20.19
C ARG A 469 6.45 -26.06 -21.25
N VAL A 470 7.32 -26.35 -22.21
CA VAL A 470 7.44 -25.53 -23.42
C VAL A 470 6.30 -25.93 -24.34
N GLU A 471 5.32 -25.04 -24.49
CA GLU A 471 4.13 -25.25 -25.34
C GLU A 471 4.26 -24.57 -26.70
N ASP A 472 5.09 -23.53 -26.78
CA ASP A 472 5.44 -22.81 -28.00
C ASP A 472 6.98 -22.60 -28.04
N PRO A 473 7.70 -23.10 -29.06
CA PRO A 473 9.14 -22.92 -29.23
C PRO A 473 9.53 -21.59 -29.90
N SER A 474 8.59 -20.70 -30.21
CA SER A 474 8.89 -19.35 -30.72
C SER A 474 9.66 -18.52 -29.68
N GLU A 475 10.33 -17.43 -30.11
CA GLU A 475 11.07 -16.55 -29.20
C GLU A 475 10.16 -15.91 -28.14
N GLU A 476 8.92 -15.53 -28.52
CA GLU A 476 7.90 -15.10 -27.58
C GLU A 476 7.40 -16.25 -26.69
N GLY A 477 7.17 -17.44 -27.25
CA GLY A 477 6.75 -18.64 -26.52
C GLY A 477 7.75 -19.05 -25.45
N LEU A 478 9.04 -18.99 -25.77
CA LEU A 478 10.16 -19.18 -24.85
C LEU A 478 10.21 -18.07 -23.80
N SER A 479 10.04 -16.80 -24.16
CA SER A 479 9.99 -15.68 -23.20
C SER A 479 8.83 -15.83 -22.20
N ARG A 480 7.63 -16.20 -22.69
CA ARG A 480 6.46 -16.54 -21.86
C ARG A 480 6.72 -17.78 -21.01
N HIS A 481 7.39 -18.81 -21.54
CA HIS A 481 7.77 -20.01 -20.79
C HIS A 481 8.76 -19.69 -19.67
N TYR A 482 9.83 -18.92 -19.93
CA TYR A 482 10.76 -18.44 -18.89
C TYR A 482 10.04 -17.61 -17.84
N THR A 483 9.12 -16.74 -18.24
CA THR A 483 8.27 -15.97 -17.31
C THR A 483 7.38 -16.89 -16.45
N ASN A 484 6.77 -17.92 -17.05
CA ASN A 484 5.94 -18.89 -16.34
C ASN A 484 6.76 -19.81 -15.41
N VAL A 485 7.96 -20.24 -15.82
CA VAL A 485 8.91 -20.98 -14.97
C VAL A 485 9.40 -20.10 -13.82
N SER A 486 9.63 -18.82 -14.05
CA SER A 486 9.98 -17.86 -12.98
C SER A 486 8.80 -17.61 -12.03
N ASN A 487 7.56 -17.54 -12.53
CA ASN A 487 6.36 -17.43 -11.69
C ASN A 487 6.09 -18.72 -10.89
N TRP A 488 6.26 -19.91 -11.51
CA TRP A 488 6.16 -21.20 -10.82
C TRP A 488 7.27 -21.35 -9.76
N LYS A 489 8.51 -20.96 -10.08
CA LYS A 489 9.60 -20.83 -9.10
C LYS A 489 9.20 -19.87 -7.99
N ALA A 490 8.67 -18.69 -8.29
CA ALA A 490 8.24 -17.71 -7.28
C ALA A 490 7.09 -18.23 -6.41
N GLN A 491 6.15 -19.02 -6.94
CA GLN A 491 5.03 -19.62 -6.19
C GLN A 491 5.50 -20.78 -5.31
N LYS A 492 6.42 -21.61 -5.80
CA LYS A 492 7.14 -22.63 -5.03
C LYS A 492 8.04 -21.99 -3.97
N SER A 493 8.65 -20.85 -4.28
CA SER A 493 9.45 -20.05 -3.36
C SER A 493 8.60 -19.25 -2.38
N ALA A 494 7.35 -18.90 -2.66
CA ALA A 494 6.49 -18.15 -1.73
C ALA A 494 6.23 -18.97 -0.45
N HIS A 495 6.01 -20.28 -0.60
CA HIS A 495 5.90 -21.23 0.49
C HIS A 495 7.18 -21.27 1.36
N LEU A 496 8.36 -21.10 0.76
CA LEU A 496 9.62 -21.11 1.51
C LEU A 496 10.01 -19.73 2.04
N GLY A 497 9.89 -18.69 1.22
CA GLY A 497 10.41 -17.31 1.32
C GLY A 497 11.86 -17.15 1.75
N ILE A 498 12.59 -18.26 1.85
CA ILE A 498 14.01 -18.30 2.19
C ILE A 498 14.88 -17.99 0.97
N VAL A 499 14.35 -18.18 -0.24
CA VAL A 499 15.02 -17.86 -1.50
C VAL A 499 14.32 -16.74 -2.28
N ASP A 500 15.11 -15.93 -2.98
CA ASP A 500 14.64 -14.83 -3.82
C ASP A 500 14.18 -15.29 -5.23
N HIS A 501 13.95 -14.32 -6.11
CA HIS A 501 13.60 -14.53 -7.52
C HIS A 501 14.75 -15.12 -8.36
N LEU A 502 15.99 -15.10 -7.86
CA LEU A 502 17.16 -15.73 -8.47
C LEU A 502 17.42 -17.15 -7.92
N GLY A 503 16.75 -17.53 -6.83
CA GLY A 503 16.96 -18.79 -6.11
C GLY A 503 18.07 -18.73 -5.04
N GLN A 504 18.56 -17.54 -4.68
CA GLN A 504 19.58 -17.35 -3.65
C GLN A 504 18.96 -17.23 -2.26
N PHE A 505 19.61 -17.78 -1.24
CA PHE A 505 19.13 -17.77 0.14
C PHE A 505 19.22 -16.37 0.76
N VAL A 506 18.07 -15.71 0.92
CA VAL A 506 17.91 -14.36 1.50
C VAL A 506 18.21 -14.35 3.00
N TYR A 507 17.82 -15.42 3.70
CA TYR A 507 17.95 -15.54 5.15
C TYR A 507 18.99 -16.60 5.53
N HIS A 508 19.82 -16.29 6.52
CA HIS A 508 20.92 -17.13 6.97
C HIS A 508 21.11 -16.98 8.49
N GLN A 509 21.99 -17.80 9.09
CA GLN A 509 22.23 -17.80 10.55
C GLN A 509 22.66 -16.42 11.11
N GLY A 510 23.23 -15.54 10.27
CA GLY A 510 23.64 -14.18 10.65
C GLY A 510 22.59 -13.09 10.41
N SER A 511 21.40 -13.41 9.89
CA SER A 511 20.32 -12.44 9.71
C SER A 511 19.86 -11.92 11.08
N GLN A 512 19.79 -10.60 11.24
CA GLN A 512 19.33 -9.94 12.47
C GLN A 512 17.83 -10.21 12.70
N LEU A 513 17.39 -10.11 13.96
CA LEU A 513 15.97 -10.19 14.31
C LEU A 513 15.28 -8.83 14.17
N ASP A 514 14.31 -8.78 13.27
CA ASP A 514 13.38 -7.67 13.09
C ASP A 514 11.99 -8.22 12.71
N ALA A 515 11.02 -7.33 12.48
CA ALA A 515 9.65 -7.71 12.13
C ALA A 515 9.57 -8.52 10.82
N ALA A 516 10.40 -8.21 9.82
CA ALA A 516 10.36 -8.86 8.51
C ALA A 516 11.01 -10.25 8.56
N THR A 517 12.13 -10.37 9.28
CA THR A 517 12.82 -11.66 9.45
C THR A 517 11.97 -12.58 10.33
N LEU A 518 11.39 -12.10 11.44
CA LEU A 518 10.49 -12.91 12.28
C LEU A 518 9.18 -13.28 11.57
N ALA A 519 8.54 -12.36 10.83
CA ALA A 519 7.38 -12.70 10.00
C ALA A 519 7.72 -13.79 8.96
N LYS A 520 8.96 -13.79 8.44
CA LYS A 520 9.44 -14.87 7.57
C LYS A 520 9.60 -16.19 8.30
N ALA A 521 10.10 -16.21 9.54
CA ALA A 521 10.11 -17.42 10.36
C ALA A 521 8.70 -18.01 10.59
N VAL A 522 7.68 -17.17 10.82
CA VAL A 522 6.28 -17.66 10.93
C VAL A 522 5.84 -18.37 9.65
N GLN A 523 6.18 -17.83 8.48
CA GLN A 523 5.86 -18.48 7.19
C GLN A 523 6.66 -19.78 6.95
N MET A 524 7.89 -19.88 7.48
CA MET A 524 8.67 -21.13 7.45
C MET A 524 8.00 -22.21 8.30
N TRP A 525 7.58 -21.85 9.52
CA TRP A 525 6.80 -22.71 10.41
C TRP A 525 5.49 -23.15 9.77
N LYS A 526 4.72 -22.21 9.20
CA LYS A 526 3.42 -22.48 8.56
C LYS A 526 3.54 -23.52 7.44
N THR A 527 4.45 -23.32 6.48
CA THR A 527 4.64 -24.26 5.36
C THR A 527 5.07 -25.65 5.83
N ARG A 528 5.91 -25.73 6.87
CA ARG A 528 6.34 -26.98 7.48
C ARG A 528 5.17 -27.74 8.11
N GLU A 529 4.31 -27.06 8.86
CA GLU A 529 3.14 -27.69 9.46
C GLU A 529 2.08 -28.06 8.41
N LEU A 530 1.94 -27.30 7.32
CA LEU A 530 1.13 -27.69 6.15
C LEU A 530 1.65 -28.98 5.47
N ILE A 531 2.98 -29.11 5.31
CA ILE A 531 3.61 -30.34 4.77
C ILE A 531 3.31 -31.54 5.66
N VAL A 532 3.42 -31.38 6.99
CA VAL A 532 3.15 -32.46 7.96
C VAL A 532 1.65 -32.76 8.08
N ASN A 533 0.77 -31.78 7.91
CA ASN A 533 -0.68 -32.02 7.85
C ASN A 533 -1.06 -32.83 6.60
N ALA A 534 -0.48 -32.51 5.44
CA ALA A 534 -0.64 -33.29 4.22
C ALA A 534 0.04 -34.68 4.28
N HIS A 535 1.09 -34.82 5.10
CA HIS A 535 1.88 -36.06 5.22
C HIS A 535 2.28 -36.32 6.68
N PRO A 536 1.38 -36.86 7.53
CA PRO A 536 1.63 -37.06 8.96
C PRO A 536 2.87 -37.88 9.30
N GLN A 537 3.29 -38.79 8.40
CA GLN A 537 4.53 -39.56 8.54
C GLN A 537 5.79 -38.69 8.57
N ASP A 538 5.75 -37.51 7.96
CA ASP A 538 6.89 -36.58 7.93
C ASP A 538 7.08 -35.85 9.28
N ARG A 539 6.14 -35.96 10.24
CA ARG A 539 6.28 -35.44 11.62
C ARG A 539 7.53 -35.99 12.33
N ALA A 540 7.96 -37.21 12.00
CA ALA A 540 9.19 -37.80 12.54
C ALA A 540 10.47 -37.11 12.03
N ARG A 541 10.41 -36.50 10.83
CA ARG A 541 11.49 -35.70 10.23
C ARG A 541 11.40 -34.23 10.63
N PHE A 542 10.17 -33.74 10.80
CA PHE A 542 9.82 -32.36 11.15
C PHE A 542 9.03 -32.32 12.48
N PRO A 543 9.68 -32.62 13.63
CA PRO A 543 9.01 -32.68 14.94
C PRO A 543 8.48 -31.32 15.36
N ALA A 544 7.34 -31.27 16.05
CA ALA A 544 6.72 -30.00 16.47
C ALA A 544 7.67 -29.17 17.36
N PHE A 545 7.52 -27.85 17.30
CA PHE A 545 8.23 -26.90 18.16
C PHE A 545 7.27 -26.29 19.18
N THR A 546 7.76 -26.00 20.38
CA THR A 546 7.06 -25.11 21.32
C THR A 546 6.98 -23.71 20.72
N LEU A 547 5.82 -23.09 20.83
CA LEU A 547 5.58 -21.70 20.47
C LEU A 547 5.20 -20.93 21.73
N HIS A 548 5.68 -19.70 21.86
CA HIS A 548 5.40 -18.83 22.98
C HIS A 548 4.54 -17.68 22.49
N ILE A 549 3.24 -17.97 22.35
CA ILE A 549 2.21 -17.00 22.00
C ILE A 549 1.50 -16.65 23.30
N PRO A 550 1.36 -15.36 23.66
CA PRO A 550 0.53 -14.97 24.80
C PRO A 550 -0.91 -15.42 24.58
N GLU A 551 -1.50 -16.11 25.56
CA GLU A 551 -2.94 -16.40 25.52
C GLU A 551 -3.71 -15.09 25.66
N GLN A 552 -4.58 -14.80 24.69
CA GLN A 552 -5.54 -13.72 24.84
C GLN A 552 -6.52 -14.12 25.94
N VAL A 553 -6.45 -13.43 27.09
CA VAL A 553 -7.41 -13.61 28.18
C VAL A 553 -8.79 -13.30 27.62
N SER A 554 -9.67 -14.30 27.62
CA SER A 554 -11.09 -14.10 27.35
C SER A 554 -11.69 -13.27 28.48
N ASP A 555 -12.06 -12.03 28.17
CA ASP A 555 -12.74 -11.11 29.08
C ASP A 555 -14.17 -11.62 29.28
N ASP A 556 -14.37 -12.41 30.34
CA ASP A 556 -15.62 -13.13 30.63
C ASP A 556 -15.85 -13.19 32.15
N SER A 557 -17.11 -13.15 32.56
CA SER A 557 -17.63 -12.99 33.94
C SER A 557 -17.30 -11.70 34.71
N ASP A 558 -18.32 -10.84 34.85
CA ASP A 558 -18.52 -9.97 36.01
C ASP A 558 -18.34 -10.74 37.35
N ASP A 559 -17.50 -10.27 38.28
CA ASP A 559 -17.71 -10.53 39.72
C ASP A 559 -17.03 -9.54 40.70
N GLU A 560 -16.96 -8.24 40.39
CA GLU A 560 -16.61 -7.21 41.40
C GLU A 560 -17.85 -6.72 42.17
N ARG A 561 -18.29 -7.50 43.16
CA ARG A 561 -19.12 -7.00 44.26
C ARG A 561 -18.70 -7.59 45.61
N GLN A 562 -18.42 -6.69 46.56
CA GLN A 562 -18.03 -6.95 47.95
C GLN A 562 -16.58 -7.45 48.10
N ALA A 563 -15.78 -7.01 49.09
CA ALA A 563 -16.06 -6.09 50.19
C ALA A 563 -14.87 -5.17 50.50
N SER A 564 -15.18 -3.99 51.04
CA SER A 564 -14.19 -3.04 51.58
C SER A 564 -13.74 -3.42 53.00
N SER A 565 -12.45 -3.68 53.21
CA SER A 565 -11.76 -3.33 54.47
C SER A 565 -10.23 -3.47 54.38
N GLU A 566 -9.54 -2.33 54.39
CA GLU A 566 -8.22 -2.21 55.04
C GLU A 566 -8.35 -2.53 56.55
N PRO A 567 -7.27 -2.90 57.31
CA PRO A 567 -6.02 -2.13 57.31
C PRO A 567 -4.68 -2.86 57.52
N SER A 568 -3.62 -2.20 57.07
CA SER A 568 -2.31 -2.01 57.73
C SER A 568 -1.76 -3.08 58.70
N ARG A 569 -0.61 -3.68 58.34
CA ARG A 569 0.64 -3.52 59.13
C ARG A 569 1.91 -4.13 58.50
N LEU A 570 2.98 -3.34 58.57
CA LEU A 570 4.37 -3.70 58.86
C LEU A 570 4.71 -5.20 58.98
N GLN A 571 5.59 -5.70 58.11
CA GLN A 571 7.02 -5.88 58.45
C GLN A 571 7.90 -5.85 57.20
#